data_AF-A0A3D1AK35-F1
#
_entry.id   AF-A0A3D1AK35-F1
#
_cell.length_a   1.000
_cell.length_b   1.000
_cell.length_c   1.000
_cell.angle_alpha   90.00
_cell.angle_beta   90.00
_cell.angle_gamma   90.00
#
_symmetry.space_group_name_H-M   'P 1'
#
loop_
_entity.id
_entity.type
_entity.pdbx_description
1 polymer ?
#
loop_
_entity_poly.entity_id
_entity_poly.type
_entity_poly.pdbx_seq_one_letter_code
_entity_poly.pdbx_strand_id
1 'polypeptide(L)' 'TVPVVIVATEEALGSIPPGIREGSQALAATKLQTLTRILLPMASPGILTGFILAMARAAGEVAPLMITGVVKLA' A
#
# COMPACT_ATOMS: atom_id res chain seq x y z
N THR A 1 -11.18 -2.86 -4.16
CA THR A 1 -9.86 -2.24 -4.41
C THR A 1 -9.13 -1.79 -3.14
N VAL A 2 -9.82 -1.18 -2.16
CA VAL A 2 -9.26 -0.80 -0.83
C VAL A 2 -8.43 -1.90 -0.12
N PRO A 3 -8.85 -3.19 -0.05
CA PRO A 3 -8.06 -4.19 0.68
C PRO A 3 -6.69 -4.49 0.06
N VAL A 4 -6.54 -4.36 -1.27
CA VAL A 4 -5.25 -4.62 -1.94
C VAL A 4 -4.21 -3.56 -1.55
N VAL A 5 -4.63 -2.30 -1.46
CA VAL A 5 -3.75 -1.20 -1.05
C VAL A 5 -3.33 -1.33 0.41
N ILE A 6 -4.25 -1.74 1.29
CA ILE A 6 -3.96 -1.92 2.72
C ILE A 6 -2.93 -3.03 2.92
N VAL A 7 -3.17 -4.22 2.37
CA VAL A 7 -2.25 -5.36 2.51
C VAL A 7 -0.88 -5.02 1.96
N ALA A 8 -0.80 -4.39 0.79
CA ALA A 8 0.49 -3.99 0.23
C ALA A 8 1.22 -2.94 1.07
N THR A 9 0.48 -2.04 1.75
CA THR A 9 1.07 -1.06 2.66
C THR A 9 1.58 -1.73 3.94
N GLU A 10 0.84 -2.69 4.49
CA GLU A 10 1.25 -3.47 5.66
C GLU A 10 2.48 -4.34 5.36
N GLU A 11 2.50 -5.02 4.21
CA GLU A 11 3.66 -5.79 3.75
C GLU A 11 4.87 -4.90 3.48
N ALA A 12 4.68 -3.74 2.83
CA ALA A 12 5.76 -2.79 2.59
C ALA A 12 6.37 -2.28 3.90
N LEU A 13 5.55 -1.93 4.89
CA LEU A 13 6.04 -1.50 6.20
C LEU A 13 6.63 -2.65 7.02
N GLY A 14 6.06 -3.86 6.91
CA GLY A 14 6.53 -5.07 7.59
C GLY A 14 7.84 -5.62 7.03
N SER A 15 8.16 -5.32 5.77
CA SER A 15 9.43 -5.69 5.13
C SER A 15 10.64 -4.94 5.71
N ILE A 16 10.41 -3.82 6.41
CA ILE A 16 11.48 -2.98 6.97
C ILE A 16 12.02 -3.63 8.26
N PRO A 17 13.34 -3.89 8.36
CA PRO A 17 13.94 -4.47 9.55
C PRO A 17 13.72 -3.59 10.81
N PRO A 18 13.43 -4.19 11.98
CA PRO A 18 13.18 -3.44 13.22
C PRO A 18 14.38 -2.59 13.64
N GLY A 19 15.61 -3.02 13.32
CA GLY A 19 16.84 -2.31 13.65
C GLY A 19 16.95 -0.89 13.05
N ILE A 20 16.24 -0.58 11.96
CA ILE A 20 16.19 0.81 11.44
C ILE A 20 15.49 1.75 12.42
N ARG A 21 14.45 1.25 13.09
CA ARG A 21 13.67 2.02 14.06
C ARG A 21 14.48 2.27 15.33
N GLU A 22 15.24 1.26 15.76
CA GLU A 22 16.15 1.34 16.90
C GLU A 22 17.33 2.28 16.61
N GLY A 23 17.94 2.19 15.43
CA GLY A 23 19.00 3.11 15.00
C GLY A 23 18.53 4.57 14.98
N SER A 24 17.33 4.80 14.45
CA SER A 24 16.72 6.14 14.48
C SER A 24 16.48 6.66 15.90
N GLN A 25 16.09 5.79 16.85
CA GLN A 25 15.89 6.18 18.25
C GLN A 25 17.22 6.45 18.97
N ALA A 26 18.28 5.71 18.65
CA ALA A 26 19.62 5.96 19.17
C ALA A 26 20.19 7.33 18.78
N LEU A 27 19.73 7.87 17.64
CA LEU A 27 20.01 9.23 17.16
C LEU A 27 19.07 10.30 17.77
N ALA A 28 18.32 9.96 18.82
CA ALA A 28 17.33 10.83 19.47
C ALA A 28 16.21 11.34 18.53
N ALA A 29 15.94 10.65 17.42
CA ALA A 29 14.84 11.02 16.53
C ALA A 29 13.48 10.61 17.14
N THR A 30 12.47 11.44 16.92
CA THR A 30 11.09 11.15 17.38
C THR A 30 10.43 10.08 16.51
N LYS A 31 9.46 9.34 17.05
CA LYS A 31 8.72 8.30 16.30
C LYS A 31 8.10 8.83 15.01
N LEU A 32 7.56 10.06 15.02
CA LEU A 32 6.98 10.69 13.83
C LEU A 32 8.07 11.05 12.80
N GLN A 33 9.24 11.49 13.25
CA GLN A 33 10.38 11.79 12.38
C GLN A 33 10.93 10.49 11.76
N THR A 34 11.07 9.41 12.53
CA THR A 34 11.41 8.08 12.00
C THR A 34 10.37 7.62 10.98
N LEU A 35 9.08 7.75 11.29
CA LEU A 35 8.02 7.33 10.37
C LEU A 35 8.08 8.10 9.06
N THR A 36 8.10 9.42 9.11
CA THR A 36 7.96 10.28 7.92
C THR A 36 9.23 10.40 7.10
N ARG A 37 10.42 10.44 7.73
CA ARG A 37 11.70 10.64 7.03
C ARG A 37 12.41 9.34 6.65
N ILE A 38 12.09 8.23 7.31
CA ILE A 38 12.84 6.98 7.17
C ILE A 38 11.92 5.87 6.67
N LEU A 39 10.85 5.57 7.41
CA LEU A 39 9.99 4.41 7.10
C LEU A 39 9.09 4.63 5.89
N LEU A 40 8.42 5.78 5.79
CA LEU A 40 7.56 6.16 4.66
C LEU A 40 8.31 6.12 3.32
N PRO A 41 9.47 6.79 3.16
CA PRO A 41 10.20 6.72 1.90
C PRO A 41 10.72 5.32 1.59
N MET A 42 11.12 4.52 2.59
CA MET A 42 11.51 3.12 2.36
C MET A 42 10.35 2.22 1.93
N ALA A 43 9.16 2.40 2.50
CA ALA A 43 7.97 1.63 2.13
C ALA A 43 7.33 2.10 0.82
N SER A 44 7.68 3.30 0.33
CA SER A 44 7.07 3.91 -0.86
C SER A 44 7.09 3.02 -2.12
N PRO A 45 8.15 2.24 -2.45
CA PRO A 45 8.14 1.39 -3.64
C PRO A 45 7.15 0.22 -3.50
N GLY A 46 7.02 -0.34 -2.30
CA GLY A 46 6.06 -1.41 -2.01
C GLY A 46 4.61 -0.91 -2.06
N ILE A 47 4.35 0.27 -1.49
CA ILE A 47 3.04 0.93 -1.56
C ILE A 47 2.67 1.25 -3.01
N LEU A 48 3.59 1.78 -3.81
CA LEU A 48 3.37 2.06 -5.24
C LEU A 48 3.03 0.79 -6.01
N THR A 49 3.71 -0.31 -5.73
CA THR A 49 3.42 -1.61 -6.35
C THR A 49 2.01 -2.08 -6.00
N GLY A 50 1.64 -2.01 -4.71
CA GLY A 50 0.28 -2.29 -4.24
C GLY A 50 -0.79 -1.42 -4.90
N PHE A 51 -0.47 -0.13 -5.09
CA PHE A 51 -1.34 0.81 -5.76
C PHE A 51 -1.56 0.46 -7.23
N ILE A 52 -0.49 0.09 -7.96
CA ILE A 52 -0.58 -0.37 -9.35
C ILE A 52 -1.47 -1.62 -9.45
N LEU A 53 -1.27 -2.60 -8.57
CA LEU A 53 -2.09 -3.83 -8.55
C LEU A 53 -3.55 -3.53 -8.21
N ALA A 54 -3.80 -2.61 -7.27
CA ALA A 54 -5.16 -2.18 -6.93
C ALA A 54 -5.85 -1.50 -8.13
N MET A 55 -5.13 -0.66 -8.87
CA MET A 55 -5.63 -0.02 -10.10
C MET A 55 -5.90 -1.04 -11.20
N ALA A 56 -4.99 -1.98 -11.43
CA ALA A 56 -5.17 -3.05 -12.41
C ALA A 56 -6.42 -3.90 -12.09
N ARG A 57 -6.64 -4.21 -10.81
CA ARG A 57 -7.84 -4.92 -10.34
C ARG A 57 -9.10 -4.08 -10.48
N ALA A 58 -9.05 -2.79 -10.17
CA ALA A 58 -10.17 -1.87 -10.34
C ALA A 58 -10.64 -1.83 -11.80
N ALA A 59 -9.70 -1.75 -12.73
CA ALA A 59 -9.98 -1.79 -14.16
C ALA A 59 -10.53 -3.15 -14.61
N GLY A 60 -10.00 -4.26 -14.06
CA GLY A 60 -10.48 -5.62 -14.35
C GLY A 60 -11.88 -5.93 -13.80
N GLU A 61 -12.27 -5.36 -12.67
CA GLU A 61 -13.62 -5.50 -12.07
C GLU A 61 -14.73 -4.82 -12.92
N VAL A 62 -14.37 -4.01 -13.92
CA VAL A 62 -15.32 -3.40 -14.86
C VAL A 62 -15.96 -4.44 -15.79
N ALA A 63 -15.27 -5.53 -16.14
CA ALA A 63 -15.81 -6.55 -17.04
C ALA A 63 -17.03 -7.31 -16.45
N PRO A 64 -17.00 -7.79 -15.19
CA PRO A 64 -18.19 -8.32 -14.51
C PRO A 64 -19.32 -7.28 -14.34
N LEU A 65 -18.96 -6.02 -14.06
CA LEU A 65 -19.94 -4.93 -13.94
C LEU A 65 -20.67 -4.67 -15.26
N MET A 66 -19.96 -4.72 -16.40
CA MET A 66 -20.61 -4.64 -17.70
C MET A 66 -21.54 -5.82 -17.95
N ILE A 67 -21.09 -7.06 -17.69
CA ILE A 67 -21.91 -8.25 -17.92
C ILE A 67 -23.20 -8.19 -17.08
N THR A 68 -23.12 -7.74 -15.83
CA THR A 68 -24.29 -7.65 -14.93
C THR A 68 -25.17 -6.42 -15.18
N GLY A 69 -24.61 -5.31 -15.68
CA GLY A 69 -25.35 -4.09 -16.02
C GLY A 69 -26.19 -4.20 -17.29
N VAL A 70 -25.71 -4.96 -18.29
CA VAL A 70 -26.43 -5.15 -19.58
C VAL A 70 -27.65 -6.07 -19.42
N VAL A 71 -27.62 -7.05 -18.51
CA VAL A 71 -28.78 -7.93 -18.25
C VAL A 71 -29.93 -7.25 -17.51
N LYS A 72 -29.71 -6.06 -16.92
CA LYS A 72 -30.76 -5.33 -16.20
C LYS A 72 -31.57 -4.36 -17.09
N LEU A 73 -31.11 -4.13 -18.32
CA LEU A 73 -31.75 -3.24 -19.30
C LEU A 73 -32.48 -4.00 -20.43
N ALA A 74 -32.49 -5.34 -20.40
CA ALA A 74 -33.23 -6.20 -21.33
C ALA A 74 -34.43 -6.85 -20.65
#